data_AF-Q2C1K5-F1
#
_entry.id   AF-Q2C1K5-F1
#
_cell.length_a   1.000
_cell.length_b   1.000
_cell.length_c   1.000
_cell.angle_alpha   90.00
_cell.angle_beta   90.00
_cell.angle_gamma   90.00
#
_symmetry.space_group_name_H-M   'P 1'
#
loop_
_entity.id
_entity.type
_entity.pdbx_description
1 polymer ?
#
loop_
_entity_poly.entity_id
_entity_poly.type
_entity_poly.pdbx_seq_one_letter_code
_entity_poly.pdbx_strand_id
1 'polypeptide(L)'
;MTDFQYYFQKLPCFNCKKNTVSIDLGWLTAAMKEDVIAQASAIIAQDNVEPEVSVNVTCTKDEARDYLLLNFYGYSEEELANQVKAEDEQEVAEEIAELFADGSDVGVFEHEILLLSCTDCSIDD
;
A
#
# COMPACT_ATOMS: atom_id res chain seq x y z
N MET A 1 5.88 15.98 -10.22
CA MET A 1 6.02 15.44 -8.86
C MET A 1 4.66 14.97 -8.48
N THR A 2 4.58 13.68 -8.19
CA THR A 2 3.35 13.04 -7.75
C THR A 2 3.10 13.45 -6.29
N ASP A 3 1.88 13.33 -5.78
CA ASP A 3 1.60 13.54 -4.35
C ASP A 3 1.94 12.30 -3.50
N PHE A 4 2.61 11.30 -4.10
CA PHE A 4 3.02 10.07 -3.43
C PHE A 4 4.30 10.27 -2.63
N GLN A 5 4.39 9.55 -1.52
CA GLN A 5 5.59 9.44 -0.71
C GLN A 5 5.75 7.99 -0.26
N TYR A 6 7.01 7.56 -0.09
CA TYR A 6 7.30 6.25 0.47
C TYR A 6 7.14 6.28 1.98
N TYR A 7 6.26 5.44 2.53
CA TYR A 7 5.93 5.46 3.95
C TYR A 7 6.39 4.22 4.70
N PHE A 8 7.00 4.48 5.85
CA PHE A 8 7.11 3.52 6.94
C PHE A 8 6.22 3.97 8.10
N GLN A 9 5.55 3.02 8.74
CA GLN A 9 4.71 3.29 9.90
C GLN A 9 5.01 2.33 11.05
N LYS A 10 5.10 2.87 12.27
CA LYS A 10 5.12 2.03 13.47
C LYS A 10 3.72 1.53 13.78
N LEU A 11 3.53 0.21 13.72
CA LEU A 11 2.29 -0.49 14.07
C LEU A 11 2.59 -1.64 15.02
N PRO A 12 1.61 -2.13 15.82
CA PRO A 12 1.81 -3.29 16.67
C PRO A 12 2.24 -4.51 15.84
N CYS A 13 3.19 -5.30 16.34
CA CYS A 13 3.54 -6.55 15.67
C CYS A 13 2.41 -7.58 15.80
N PHE A 14 2.23 -8.38 14.76
CA PHE A 14 1.07 -9.29 14.66
C PHE A 14 1.09 -10.43 15.68
N ASN A 15 2.28 -10.84 16.17
CA ASN A 15 2.44 -12.01 17.04
C ASN A 15 2.06 -11.76 18.52
N CYS A 16 2.35 -10.58 19.07
CA CYS A 16 2.02 -10.28 20.47
C CYS A 16 1.39 -8.91 20.71
N LYS A 17 1.29 -8.04 19.70
CA LYS A 17 0.56 -6.77 19.73
C LYS A 17 1.00 -5.76 20.81
N LYS A 18 1.99 -6.09 21.66
CA LYS A 18 2.50 -5.26 22.76
C LYS A 18 3.54 -4.24 22.29
N ASN A 19 4.41 -4.66 21.38
CA ASN A 19 5.49 -3.84 20.85
C ASN A 19 5.13 -3.36 19.45
N THR A 20 5.69 -2.21 19.05
CA THR A 20 5.52 -1.68 17.69
C THR A 20 6.76 -1.91 16.85
N VAL A 21 6.54 -2.19 15.57
CA VAL A 21 7.55 -2.45 14.55
C VAL A 21 7.32 -1.53 13.37
N SER A 22 8.38 -1.17 12.66
CA SER A 22 8.29 -0.32 11.47
C SER A 22 7.87 -1.17 10.28
N ILE A 23 6.64 -0.98 9.82
CA ILE A 23 6.07 -1.67 8.67
C ILE A 23 6.24 -0.79 7.44
N ASP A 24 6.65 -1.41 6.34
CA ASP A 24 6.70 -0.78 5.03
C ASP A 24 5.27 -0.72 4.46
N LEU A 25 4.82 0.49 4.10
CA LEU A 25 3.50 0.71 3.52
C LEU A 25 3.57 0.96 2.01
N GLY A 26 4.76 1.06 1.41
CA GLY A 26 4.93 1.41 0.01
C GLY A 26 4.73 2.90 -0.30
N TRP A 27 4.51 3.20 -1.57
CA TRP A 27 4.26 4.54 -2.08
C TRP A 27 2.78 4.88 -2.01
N LEU A 28 2.40 5.85 -1.18
CA LEU A 28 1.00 6.25 -0.99
C LEU A 28 0.88 7.77 -0.98
N THR A 29 -0.30 8.29 -1.30
CA THR A 29 -0.64 9.68 -0.93
C THR A 29 -0.95 9.77 0.57
N ALA A 30 -1.02 10.97 1.11
CA ALA A 30 -1.32 11.17 2.53
C ALA A 30 -2.67 10.57 2.94
N ALA A 31 -3.70 10.68 2.08
CA ALA A 31 -5.03 10.11 2.34
C ALA A 31 -4.99 8.58 2.32
N MET A 32 -4.38 7.99 1.28
CA MET A 32 -4.22 6.54 1.16
C MET A 32 -3.48 5.94 2.35
N LYS A 33 -2.43 6.62 2.83
CA LYS A 33 -1.69 6.21 4.03
C LYS A 33 -2.61 6.11 5.26
N GLU A 34 -3.45 7.12 5.50
CA GLU A 34 -4.35 7.11 6.66
C GLU A 34 -5.32 5.91 6.61
N ASP A 35 -5.87 5.63 5.43
CA ASP A 35 -6.78 4.51 5.21
C ASP A 35 -6.07 3.14 5.35
N VAL A 36 -4.87 3.01 4.80
CA VAL A 36 -4.04 1.80 4.94
C VAL A 36 -3.69 1.55 6.41
N ILE A 37 -3.32 2.59 7.16
CA ILE A 37 -3.02 2.47 8.59
C ILE A 37 -4.25 2.02 9.38
N ALA A 38 -5.42 2.59 9.08
CA ALA A 38 -6.66 2.22 9.75
C ALA A 38 -7.02 0.75 9.51
N GLN A 39 -6.93 0.31 8.25
CA GLN A 39 -7.19 -1.09 7.86
C GLN A 39 -6.18 -2.06 8.47
N ALA A 40 -4.88 -1.76 8.35
CA ALA A 40 -3.82 -2.57 8.92
C ALA A 40 -3.98 -2.71 10.45
N SER A 41 -4.28 -1.61 11.15
CA SER A 41 -4.51 -1.63 12.60
C SER A 41 -5.72 -2.49 12.98
N ALA A 42 -6.80 -2.43 12.18
CA ALA A 42 -7.98 -3.25 12.38
C ALA A 42 -7.69 -4.74 12.14
N ILE A 43 -6.86 -5.09 11.15
CA ILE A 43 -6.42 -6.45 10.88
C ILE A 43 -5.54 -6.97 12.02
N ILE A 44 -4.51 -6.22 12.41
CA ILE A 44 -3.57 -6.58 13.51
C ILE A 44 -4.31 -6.81 14.83
N ALA A 45 -5.43 -6.11 15.07
CA ALA A 45 -6.23 -6.30 16.27
C ALA A 45 -6.90 -7.69 16.34
N GLN A 46 -7.15 -8.33 15.20
CA GLN A 46 -7.77 -9.67 15.12
C GLN A 46 -6.83 -10.76 15.67
N ASP A 47 -7.38 -11.90 16.06
CA ASP A 47 -6.57 -13.04 16.51
C ASP A 47 -6.15 -13.93 15.32
N ASN A 48 -4.97 -14.54 15.41
CA ASN A 48 -4.38 -15.40 14.36
C ASN A 48 -4.17 -14.69 13.00
N VAL A 49 -3.60 -13.49 13.03
CA VAL A 49 -3.28 -12.70 11.83
C VAL A 49 -2.09 -13.32 11.09
N GLU A 50 -2.20 -13.43 9.78
CA GLU A 50 -1.10 -13.86 8.91
C GLU A 50 -0.10 -12.71 8.68
N PRO A 51 1.19 -12.99 8.44
CA PRO A 51 2.18 -11.94 8.23
C PRO A 51 1.92 -11.10 6.98
N GLU A 52 1.35 -11.69 5.94
CA GLU A 52 1.01 -11.00 4.69
C GLU A 52 -0.47 -10.65 4.74
N VAL A 53 -0.79 -9.36 4.61
CA VAL A 53 -2.18 -8.90 4.68
C VAL A 53 -2.48 -7.95 3.53
N SER A 54 -3.65 -8.16 2.95
CA SER A 54 -4.22 -7.27 1.94
C SER A 54 -5.04 -6.17 2.60
N VAL A 55 -4.76 -4.93 2.22
CA VAL A 55 -5.60 -3.75 2.50
C VAL A 55 -6.05 -3.13 1.19
N ASN A 56 -7.05 -2.25 1.24
CA ASN A 56 -7.53 -1.55 0.06
C ASN A 56 -6.95 -0.15 -0.03
N VAL A 57 -6.47 0.23 -1.22
CA VAL A 57 -6.11 1.61 -1.54
C VAL A 57 -7.14 2.17 -2.52
N THR A 58 -7.70 3.32 -2.17
CA THR A 58 -8.64 4.04 -3.06
C THR A 58 -7.86 5.12 -3.80
N CYS A 59 -7.88 5.07 -5.13
CA CYS A 59 -7.22 6.02 -6.01
C CYS A 59 -8.24 6.76 -6.87
N THR A 60 -8.01 8.06 -7.09
CA THR A 60 -8.61 8.74 -8.24
C THR A 60 -8.00 8.23 -9.54
N LYS A 61 -8.65 8.53 -10.68
CA LYS A 61 -8.14 8.17 -11.99
C LYS A 61 -6.74 8.74 -12.28
N ASP A 62 -6.47 9.95 -11.79
CA ASP A 62 -5.18 10.62 -11.99
C ASP A 62 -4.07 10.01 -11.12
N GLU A 63 -4.42 9.44 -9.97
CA GLU A 63 -3.47 8.77 -9.07
C GLU A 63 -3.20 7.31 -9.47
N ALA A 64 -4.16 6.64 -10.13
CA ALA A 64 -4.10 5.21 -10.40
C ALA A 64 -2.87 4.79 -11.21
N ARG A 65 -2.44 5.60 -12.19
CA ARG A 65 -1.24 5.32 -12.98
C ARG A 65 0.01 5.29 -12.12
N ASP A 66 0.22 6.34 -11.35
CA ASP A 66 1.43 6.49 -10.54
C ASP A 66 1.43 5.45 -9.41
N TYR A 67 0.28 5.18 -8.80
CA TYR A 67 0.13 4.12 -7.80
C TYR A 67 0.58 2.75 -8.32
N LEU A 68 0.07 2.34 -9.50
CA LEU A 68 0.42 1.04 -10.11
C LEU A 68 1.89 0.97 -10.46
N LEU A 69 2.44 2.00 -11.11
CA LEU A 69 3.85 2.01 -11.50
C LEU A 69 4.78 1.96 -10.28
N LEU A 70 4.45 2.70 -9.21
CA LEU A 70 5.27 2.75 -8.00
C LEU A 70 5.19 1.47 -7.16
N ASN A 71 3.99 0.92 -6.95
CA ASN A 71 3.80 -0.19 -6.00
C ASN A 71 3.78 -1.57 -6.67
N PHE A 72 3.20 -1.69 -7.86
CA PHE A 72 3.08 -2.99 -8.54
C PHE A 72 4.29 -3.27 -9.44
N TYR A 73 4.71 -2.29 -10.24
CA TYR A 73 5.87 -2.44 -11.12
C TYR A 73 7.20 -2.05 -10.45
N GLY A 74 7.15 -1.41 -9.27
CA GLY A 74 8.34 -1.11 -8.47
C GLY A 74 9.21 0.02 -9.02
N TYR A 75 8.66 0.90 -9.85
CA TYR A 75 9.37 2.10 -10.31
C TYR A 75 9.60 3.07 -9.15
N SER A 76 10.65 3.86 -9.27
CA SER A 76 10.87 5.05 -8.43
C SER A 76 10.19 6.29 -9.03
N GLU A 77 9.94 7.31 -8.20
CA GLU A 77 9.43 8.60 -8.69
C GLU A 77 10.30 9.23 -9.79
N GLU A 78 11.62 9.03 -9.73
CA GLU A 78 12.55 9.53 -10.76
C GLU A 78 12.35 8.82 -12.11
N GLU A 79 12.03 7.54 -12.09
CA GLU A 79 11.81 6.74 -13.29
C GLU A 79 10.47 7.05 -13.97
N LEU A 80 9.45 7.46 -13.19
CA LEU A 80 8.13 7.83 -13.73
C LEU A 80 8.19 8.96 -14.77
N ALA A 81 9.22 9.80 -14.72
CA ALA A 81 9.34 10.95 -15.61
C ALA A 81 9.62 10.56 -17.07
N ASN A 82 10.42 9.51 -17.32
CA ASN A 82 10.89 9.16 -18.67
C ASN A 82 11.57 7.78 -18.80
N GLN A 83 11.50 6.92 -17.78
CA GLN A 83 12.17 5.61 -17.79
C GLN A 83 11.18 4.44 -17.69
N VAL A 84 9.88 4.71 -17.65
CA VAL A 84 8.83 3.69 -17.70
C VAL A 84 8.87 3.00 -19.06
N LYS A 85 8.89 1.67 -19.04
CA LYS A 85 8.82 0.86 -20.27
C LYS A 85 7.46 1.04 -20.93
N ALA A 86 7.45 1.08 -22.27
CA ALA A 86 6.21 1.23 -23.03
C ALA A 86 5.21 0.06 -22.82
N GLU A 87 5.72 -1.14 -22.55
CA GLU A 87 4.90 -2.32 -22.23
C GLU A 87 4.15 -2.09 -20.90
N ASP A 88 4.87 -1.69 -19.85
CA ASP A 88 4.28 -1.41 -18.53
C ASP A 88 3.29 -0.21 -18.59
N GLU A 89 3.57 0.84 -19.37
CA GLU A 89 2.60 1.94 -19.61
C GLU A 89 1.30 1.44 -20.26
N GLN A 90 1.42 0.52 -21.22
CA GLN A 90 0.26 -0.02 -21.91
C GLN A 90 -0.59 -0.87 -20.96
N GLU A 91 0.04 -1.76 -20.20
CA GLU A 91 -0.66 -2.60 -19.21
C GLU A 91 -1.36 -1.75 -18.16
N VAL A 92 -0.69 -0.71 -17.63
CA VAL A 92 -1.30 0.22 -16.67
C VAL A 92 -2.48 0.97 -17.30
N ALA A 93 -2.38 1.39 -18.56
CA ALA A 93 -3.48 2.06 -19.24
C ALA A 93 -4.69 1.13 -19.46
N GLU A 94 -4.46 -0.15 -19.76
CA GLU A 94 -5.50 -1.17 -19.91
C GLU A 94 -6.18 -1.46 -18.57
N GLU A 95 -5.41 -1.65 -17.50
CA GLU A 95 -5.91 -1.88 -16.14
C GLU A 95 -6.78 -0.71 -15.66
N ILE A 96 -6.34 0.53 -15.86
CA ILE A 96 -7.12 1.73 -15.52
C ILE A 96 -8.37 1.83 -16.39
N ALA A 97 -8.30 1.45 -17.67
CA ALA A 97 -9.48 1.47 -18.53
C ALA A 97 -10.54 0.48 -18.07
N GLU A 98 -10.14 -0.71 -17.60
CA GLU A 98 -11.05 -1.72 -17.05
C GLU A 98 -11.61 -1.29 -15.69
N LEU A 99 -10.75 -0.87 -14.76
CA LEU A 99 -11.14 -0.50 -13.40
C LEU A 99 -12.18 0.63 -13.37
N PHE A 100 -12.09 1.59 -14.30
CA PHE A 100 -12.98 2.74 -14.38
C PHE A 100 -14.05 2.61 -15.49
N ALA A 101 -14.25 1.41 -16.05
CA ALA A 101 -15.19 1.18 -17.15
C ALA A 101 -16.65 1.43 -16.78
N ASP A 102 -17.00 1.32 -15.50
CA ASP A 102 -18.34 1.56 -14.97
C ASP A 102 -18.68 3.05 -14.79
N GLY A 103 -17.70 3.94 -15.00
CA GLY A 103 -17.83 5.38 -14.84
C GLY A 103 -17.64 5.87 -13.40
N SER A 104 -17.08 5.06 -12.50
CA SER A 104 -16.67 5.49 -11.16
C SER A 104 -15.61 6.58 -11.23
N ASP A 105 -15.58 7.48 -10.24
CA ASP A 105 -14.54 8.52 -10.11
C ASP A 105 -13.32 8.04 -9.31
N VAL A 106 -13.47 6.91 -8.61
CA VAL A 106 -12.44 6.27 -7.78
C VAL A 106 -12.35 4.79 -8.11
N GLY A 107 -11.12 4.27 -8.13
CA GLY A 107 -10.79 2.86 -8.25
C GLY A 107 -10.26 2.34 -6.92
N VAL A 108 -10.46 1.05 -6.66
CA VAL A 108 -9.94 0.38 -5.45
C VAL A 108 -8.97 -0.70 -5.87
N PHE A 109 -7.76 -0.64 -5.34
CA PHE A 109 -6.72 -1.64 -5.55
C PHE A 109 -6.49 -2.44 -4.27
N GLU A 110 -6.24 -3.73 -4.42
CA GLU A 110 -5.66 -4.53 -3.35
C GLU A 110 -4.18 -4.13 -3.19
N HIS A 111 -3.76 -3.92 -1.96
CA HIS A 111 -2.42 -3.49 -1.58
C HIS A 111 -1.89 -4.42 -0.50
N GLU A 112 -0.84 -5.17 -0.82
CA GLU A 112 -0.24 -6.11 0.10
C GLU A 112 0.78 -5.40 1.00
N ILE A 113 0.67 -5.63 2.31
CA ILE A 113 1.66 -5.19 3.29
C ILE A 113 2.17 -6.39 4.10
N LEU A 114 3.45 -6.32 4.47
CA LEU A 114 4.09 -7.35 5.28
C LEU A 114 4.16 -6.90 6.74
N LEU A 115 3.34 -7.52 7.58
CA LEU A 115 3.37 -7.39 9.02
C LEU A 115 4.63 -8.07 9.59
N LEU A 116 5.31 -7.36 10.48
CA LEU A 116 6.51 -7.86 11.11
C LEU A 116 6.20 -8.46 12.49
N SER A 117 6.87 -9.57 12.82
CA SER A 117 6.85 -10.15 14.17
C SER A 117 7.80 -9.40 15.09
N CYS A 118 7.45 -9.28 16.37
CA CYS A 118 8.41 -8.87 17.39
C CYS A 118 9.30 -10.03 17.80
N THR A 119 10.60 -9.77 17.97
CA THR A 119 11.56 -10.74 18.53
C THR A 119 11.40 -10.91 20.04
N ASP A 120 10.87 -9.91 20.74
CA ASP A 120 10.62 -9.96 22.18
C ASP A 120 9.16 -9.61 22.46
N CYS A 121 8.39 -10.62 22.85
CA CYS A 121 6.98 -10.50 23.22
C CYS A 121 6.77 -10.60 24.74
N SER A 122 7.87 -10.75 25.49
CA SER A 122 7.89 -11.11 26.89
C SER A 122 8.24 -9.95 27.82
N ILE A 123 8.16 -8.70 27.33
CA ILE A 123 8.18 -7.55 28.23
C ILE A 123 6.81 -7.50 28.91
N ASP A 124 6.72 -8.21 30.03
CA ASP A 124 5.74 -7.96 31.07
C ASP A 124 6.10 -6.63 31.76
N ASP A 125 5.12 -5.73 31.88
CA ASP A 125 5.20 -4.54 32.74
C ASP A 125 5.32 -4.93 34.22
#